data_AF-A0A957S7A9-F1
#
_entry.id   AF-A0A957S7A9-F1
#
_cell.length_a   1.000
_cell.length_b   1.000
_cell.length_c   1.000
_cell.angle_alpha   90.00
_cell.angle_beta   90.00
_cell.angle_gamma   90.00
#
_symmetry.space_group_name_H-M   'P 1'
#
loop_
_entity.id
_entity.type
_entity.pdbx_description
1 polymer ?
#
loop_
_entity_poly.entity_id
_entity_poly.type
_entity_poly.pdbx_seq_one_letter_code
_entity_poly.pdbx_strand_id
1 'polypeptide(L)'
;WPAGLQLAALALENSVYPAGFVAAFSGSNRFVLDYLLEEVLQGLPPDLRQFLLDTALLPQFNAPLCDAALERTNSASLLRDLERRNLFLIPLDQQRDWYRYHHLFADLLRSQLVPEAEAQRRAVHRRTAAWLAAHNRPETAVYHALQAADYDEAARLITGPALAASARSEVLTLRRW
;
A
#
# COMPACT_ATOMS: atom_id res chain seq x y z
N TRP A 1 -13.11 -12.81 -11.88
CA TRP A 1 -13.69 -12.20 -10.67
C TRP A 1 -13.42 -13.04 -9.40
N PRO A 2 -12.16 -13.21 -8.95
CA PRO A 2 -11.86 -14.02 -7.75
C PRO A 2 -11.80 -13.19 -6.45
N ALA A 3 -11.45 -11.90 -6.52
CA ALA A 3 -11.31 -11.03 -5.36
C ALA A 3 -12.64 -10.79 -4.62
N GLY A 4 -13.75 -10.66 -5.35
CA GLY A 4 -15.10 -10.55 -4.76
C GLY A 4 -15.56 -11.85 -4.08
N LEU A 5 -15.13 -13.01 -4.57
CA LEU A 5 -15.37 -14.32 -3.95
C LEU A 5 -14.52 -14.52 -2.69
N GLN A 6 -13.28 -14.02 -2.68
CA GLN A 6 -12.43 -14.03 -1.48
C GLN A 6 -12.98 -13.11 -0.39
N LEU A 7 -13.48 -11.93 -0.76
CA LEU A 7 -14.21 -11.04 0.14
C LEU A 7 -15.49 -11.69 0.68
N ALA A 8 -16.23 -12.37 -0.19
CA ALA A 8 -17.40 -13.12 0.20
C ALA A 8 -17.08 -14.24 1.19
N ALA A 9 -16.01 -14.99 0.94
CA ALA A 9 -15.57 -16.06 1.81
C ALA A 9 -15.12 -15.53 3.19
N LEU A 10 -14.33 -14.45 3.23
CA LEU A 10 -13.89 -13.82 4.48
C LEU A 10 -15.05 -13.20 5.27
N ALA A 11 -16.06 -12.64 4.59
CA ALA A 11 -17.27 -12.12 5.22
C ALA A 11 -18.19 -13.24 5.74
N LEU A 12 -18.24 -14.39 5.05
CA LEU A 12 -19.01 -15.58 5.47
C LEU A 12 -18.37 -16.32 6.63
N GLU A 13 -17.04 -16.36 6.75
CA GLU A 13 -16.35 -16.97 7.90
C GLU A 13 -16.61 -16.23 9.23
N ASN A 14 -17.00 -14.97 9.18
CA ASN A 14 -17.22 -14.11 10.36
C ASN A 14 -18.66 -13.61 10.53
N SER A 15 -19.65 -14.05 9.74
CA SER A 15 -21.03 -13.54 9.79
C SER A 15 -22.07 -14.54 10.29
N VAL A 16 -23.04 -14.03 11.05
CA VAL A 16 -24.15 -14.79 11.66
C VAL A 16 -25.36 -14.94 10.71
N TYR A 17 -25.38 -14.26 9.54
CA TYR A 17 -26.56 -14.19 8.64
C TYR A 17 -26.21 -14.33 7.13
N PRO A 18 -26.22 -15.54 6.56
CA PRO A 18 -25.79 -15.81 5.17
C PRO A 18 -26.77 -15.39 4.05
N ALA A 19 -28.06 -15.19 4.35
CA ALA A 19 -29.08 -15.01 3.30
C ALA A 19 -29.16 -13.57 2.73
N GLY A 20 -28.88 -12.55 3.54
CA GLY A 20 -28.80 -11.15 3.07
C GLY A 20 -27.57 -10.87 2.19
N PHE A 21 -26.55 -11.71 2.31
CA PHE A 21 -25.26 -11.63 1.64
C PHE A 21 -25.36 -11.85 0.11
N VAL A 22 -26.19 -12.81 -0.33
CA VAL A 22 -26.35 -13.18 -1.75
C VAL A 22 -27.16 -12.13 -2.52
N ALA A 23 -28.13 -11.48 -1.87
CA ALA A 23 -28.99 -10.48 -2.51
C ALA A 23 -28.21 -9.18 -2.85
N ALA A 24 -27.29 -8.76 -1.99
CA ALA A 24 -26.45 -7.57 -2.18
C ALA A 24 -25.47 -7.70 -3.36
N PHE A 25 -25.04 -8.92 -3.69
CA PHE A 25 -24.07 -9.20 -4.75
C PHE A 25 -24.60 -8.94 -6.18
N SER A 26 -25.92 -8.75 -6.35
CA SER A 26 -26.56 -8.71 -7.67
C SER A 26 -26.72 -7.31 -8.29
N GLY A 27 -26.48 -6.21 -7.57
CA GLY A 27 -26.97 -4.89 -8.02
C GLY A 27 -26.05 -3.66 -7.93
N SER A 28 -24.96 -3.67 -7.16
CA SER A 28 -24.15 -2.44 -6.94
C SER A 28 -22.74 -2.75 -6.44
N ASN A 29 -21.90 -3.35 -7.29
CA ASN A 29 -20.61 -3.92 -6.88
C ASN A 29 -19.71 -2.99 -6.07
N ARG A 30 -19.62 -1.70 -6.41
CA ARG A 30 -18.72 -0.79 -5.72
C ARG A 30 -19.18 -0.46 -4.30
N PHE A 31 -20.44 -0.08 -4.12
CA PHE A 31 -20.98 0.25 -2.79
C PHE A 31 -21.00 -0.93 -1.83
N VAL A 32 -21.28 -2.14 -2.34
CA VAL A 32 -21.27 -3.36 -1.51
C VAL A 32 -19.84 -3.74 -1.12
N LEU A 33 -18.87 -3.60 -2.03
CA LEU A 33 -17.46 -3.84 -1.73
C LEU A 33 -16.92 -2.82 -0.73
N ASP A 34 -17.26 -1.54 -0.88
CA ASP A 34 -16.84 -0.47 0.03
C ASP A 34 -17.39 -0.72 1.45
N TYR A 35 -18.68 -1.09 1.56
CA TYR A 35 -19.28 -1.48 2.84
C TYR A 35 -18.58 -2.69 3.49
N LEU A 36 -18.33 -3.76 2.72
CA LEU A 36 -17.67 -4.96 3.24
C LEU A 36 -16.25 -4.67 3.72
N LEU A 37 -15.50 -3.88 2.97
CA LEU A 37 -14.15 -3.49 3.36
C LEU A 37 -14.17 -2.56 4.58
N GLU A 38 -15.17 -1.71 4.74
CA GLU A 38 -15.35 -0.87 5.92
C GLU A 38 -15.67 -1.70 7.18
N GLU A 39 -16.58 -2.68 7.09
CA GLU A 39 -16.84 -3.65 8.17
C GLU A 39 -15.58 -4.43 8.56
N VAL A 40 -14.80 -4.89 7.56
CA VAL A 40 -13.51 -5.55 7.82
C VAL A 40 -12.58 -4.62 8.60
N LEU A 41 -12.46 -3.34 8.21
CA LEU A 41 -11.61 -2.37 8.90
C LEU A 41 -12.08 -2.06 10.32
N GLN A 42 -13.40 -2.00 10.56
CA GLN A 42 -13.97 -1.77 11.89
C GLN A 42 -13.72 -2.94 12.84
N GLY A 43 -13.65 -4.17 12.33
CA GLY A 43 -13.33 -5.36 13.11
C GLY A 43 -11.83 -5.54 13.45
N LEU A 44 -10.93 -4.68 12.95
CA LEU A 44 -9.50 -4.79 13.22
C LEU A 44 -9.10 -4.14 14.54
N PRO A 45 -8.06 -4.68 15.22
CA PRO A 45 -7.41 -3.98 16.32
C PRO A 45 -6.97 -2.57 15.89
N PRO A 46 -7.08 -1.54 16.77
CA PRO A 46 -6.75 -0.16 16.42
C PRO A 46 -5.36 0.03 15.81
N ASP A 47 -4.36 -0.68 16.34
CA ASP A 47 -2.97 -0.64 15.84
C ASP A 47 -2.85 -1.14 14.39
N LEU A 48 -3.53 -2.24 14.07
CA LEU A 48 -3.51 -2.83 12.73
C LEU A 48 -4.29 -1.98 11.73
N ARG A 49 -5.41 -1.37 12.16
CA ARG A 49 -6.17 -0.41 11.36
C ARG A 49 -5.33 0.83 11.06
N GLN A 50 -4.65 1.39 12.05
CA GLN A 50 -3.79 2.55 11.84
C GLN A 50 -2.62 2.21 10.90
N PHE A 51 -2.01 1.03 11.08
CA PHE A 51 -0.96 0.56 10.18
C PHE A 51 -1.42 0.48 8.72
N LEU A 52 -2.61 -0.06 8.45
CA LEU A 52 -3.19 -0.11 7.11
C LEU A 52 -3.40 1.29 6.50
N LEU A 53 -3.94 2.23 7.29
CA LEU A 53 -4.16 3.60 6.82
C LEU A 53 -2.84 4.31 6.50
N ASP A 54 -1.85 4.19 7.38
CA ASP A 54 -0.54 4.82 7.21
C ASP A 54 0.21 4.28 5.98
N THR A 55 0.14 2.97 5.76
CA THR A 55 0.81 2.28 4.64
C THR A 55 0.05 2.40 3.32
N ALA A 56 -1.22 2.82 3.31
CA ALA A 56 -1.98 3.05 2.07
C ALA A 56 -1.41 4.18 1.18
N LEU A 57 -0.57 5.04 1.78
CA LEU A 57 0.21 6.07 1.10
C LEU A 57 1.36 5.48 0.26
N LEU A 58 1.74 4.23 0.52
CA LEU A 58 2.85 3.54 -0.11
C LEU A 58 2.30 2.61 -1.21
N PRO A 59 2.58 2.86 -2.50
CA PRO A 59 2.10 1.99 -3.57
C PRO A 59 2.69 0.57 -3.51
N GLN A 60 3.93 0.47 -3.04
CA GLN A 60 4.65 -0.78 -2.78
C GLN A 60 5.48 -0.58 -1.51
N PHE A 61 5.53 -1.60 -0.66
CA PHE A 61 6.23 -1.50 0.62
C PHE A 61 6.75 -2.85 1.10
N ASN A 62 7.72 -2.80 2.00
CA ASN A 62 8.24 -3.94 2.76
C ASN A 62 8.37 -3.55 4.23
N ALA A 63 8.67 -4.50 5.11
CA ALA A 63 8.80 -4.22 6.55
C ALA A 63 9.82 -3.11 6.86
N PRO A 64 11.07 -3.15 6.34
CA PRO A 64 12.06 -2.10 6.61
C PRO A 64 11.65 -0.71 6.13
N LEU A 65 10.97 -0.62 4.99
CA LEU A 65 10.46 0.66 4.48
C LEU A 65 9.34 1.19 5.37
N CYS A 66 8.40 0.34 5.79
CA CYS A 66 7.33 0.76 6.70
C CYS A 66 7.90 1.26 8.03
N ASP A 67 8.91 0.59 8.58
CA ASP A 67 9.59 1.01 9.80
C ASP A 67 10.23 2.41 9.65
N ALA A 68 10.94 2.64 8.55
CA ALA A 68 11.57 3.94 8.28
C ALA A 68 10.54 5.05 7.96
N ALA A 69 9.51 4.74 7.18
CA ALA A 69 8.50 5.70 6.75
C ALA A 69 7.58 6.13 7.90
N LEU A 70 7.29 5.21 8.82
CA LEU A 70 6.27 5.37 9.86
C LEU A 70 6.86 5.43 11.27
N GLU A 71 8.19 5.50 11.38
CA GLU A 71 8.95 5.62 12.64
C GLU A 71 8.57 4.54 13.66
N ARG A 72 8.59 3.29 13.21
CA ARG A 72 8.24 2.12 13.99
C ARG A 72 9.24 1.00 13.78
N THR A 73 9.12 -0.08 14.56
CA THR A 73 10.03 -1.23 14.53
C THR A 73 9.31 -2.57 14.49
N ASN A 74 7.97 -2.56 14.42
CA ASN A 74 7.13 -3.74 14.48
C ASN A 74 6.43 -4.06 13.15
N SER A 75 6.80 -3.39 12.04
CA SER A 75 6.12 -3.56 10.74
C SER A 75 6.18 -5.00 10.23
N ALA A 76 7.28 -5.73 10.48
CA ALA A 76 7.39 -7.15 10.11
C ALA A 76 6.38 -8.05 10.83
N SER A 77 6.02 -7.73 12.08
CA SER A 77 4.98 -8.47 12.79
C SER A 77 3.60 -8.15 12.21
N LEU A 78 3.33 -6.86 12.02
CA LEU A 78 2.05 -6.38 11.49
C LEU A 78 1.78 -6.90 10.07
N LEU A 79 2.79 -6.93 9.19
CA LEU A 79 2.65 -7.50 7.85
C LEU A 79 2.33 -9.00 7.88
N ARG A 80 2.95 -9.76 8.78
CA ARG A 80 2.61 -11.18 8.98
C ARG A 80 1.19 -11.36 9.50
N ASP A 81 0.73 -10.46 10.38
CA ASP A 81 -0.66 -10.46 10.85
C ASP A 81 -1.65 -10.15 9.72
N LEU A 82 -1.33 -9.18 8.86
CA LEU A 82 -2.14 -8.84 7.68
C LEU A 82 -2.22 -10.01 6.69
N GLU A 83 -1.09 -10.67 6.44
CA GLU A 83 -1.01 -11.83 5.56
C GLU A 83 -1.83 -13.01 6.09
N ARG A 84 -1.70 -13.33 7.40
CA ARG A 84 -2.50 -14.38 8.05
C ARG A 84 -4.01 -14.13 7.97
N ARG A 85 -4.41 -12.85 8.00
CA ARG A 85 -5.82 -12.43 7.91
C ARG A 85 -6.32 -12.29 6.47
N ASN A 86 -5.49 -12.59 5.47
CA ASN A 86 -5.81 -12.44 4.05
C ASN A 86 -6.32 -11.03 3.66
N LEU A 87 -5.77 -9.98 4.29
CA LEU A 87 -6.23 -8.59 4.13
C LEU A 87 -5.72 -7.93 2.83
N PHE A 88 -6.03 -8.53 1.69
CA PHE A 88 -5.79 -8.00 0.34
C PHE A 88 -4.34 -7.57 0.07
N LEU A 89 -3.39 -8.20 0.76
CA LEU A 89 -1.97 -8.02 0.59
C LEU A 89 -1.48 -8.95 -0.52
N ILE A 90 -0.83 -8.38 -1.53
CA ILE A 90 -0.32 -9.11 -2.70
C ILE A 90 1.22 -9.04 -2.65
N PRO A 91 1.93 -10.18 -2.52
CA PRO A 91 3.37 -10.21 -2.62
C PRO A 91 3.83 -9.89 -4.05
N LEU A 92 4.93 -9.16 -4.17
CA LEU A 92 5.53 -8.73 -5.45
C LEU A 92 6.76 -9.55 -5.85
N ASP A 93 7.31 -10.30 -4.91
CA ASP A 93 8.46 -11.17 -5.12
C ASP A 93 8.20 -12.57 -4.54
N GLN A 94 9.09 -13.52 -4.87
CA GLN A 94 9.00 -14.89 -4.37
C GLN A 94 9.38 -15.01 -2.89
N GLN A 95 10.17 -14.05 -2.38
CA GLN A 95 10.68 -14.03 -1.01
C GLN A 95 9.64 -13.46 -0.03
N ARG A 96 8.56 -12.85 -0.54
CA ARG A 96 7.54 -12.10 0.19
C ARG A 96 8.14 -10.96 1.01
N ASP A 97 9.10 -10.26 0.43
CA ASP A 97 9.67 -9.07 1.07
C ASP A 97 8.86 -7.84 0.68
N TRP A 98 8.51 -7.71 -0.60
CA TRP A 98 7.72 -6.59 -1.11
C TRP A 98 6.25 -6.95 -1.29
N TYR A 99 5.40 -6.01 -0.92
CA TYR A 99 3.97 -6.13 -0.97
C TYR A 99 3.32 -4.90 -1.60
N ARG A 100 2.09 -5.10 -2.08
CA ARG A 100 1.14 -4.03 -2.40
C ARG A 100 -0.25 -4.41 -1.92
N TYR A 101 -1.09 -3.41 -1.69
CA TYR A 101 -2.52 -3.64 -1.53
C TYR A 101 -3.20 -3.89 -2.87
N HIS A 102 -4.29 -4.64 -2.85
CA HIS A 102 -5.24 -4.66 -3.96
C HIS A 102 -5.80 -3.25 -4.19
N HIS A 103 -5.97 -2.84 -5.45
CA HIS A 103 -6.29 -1.45 -5.81
C HIS A 103 -7.56 -0.90 -5.12
N LEU A 104 -8.66 -1.69 -5.09
CA LEU A 104 -9.91 -1.26 -4.42
C LEU A 104 -9.71 -1.02 -2.92
N PHE A 105 -8.92 -1.89 -2.26
CA PHE A 105 -8.65 -1.75 -0.84
C PHE A 105 -7.77 -0.53 -0.56
N ALA A 106 -6.75 -0.31 -1.40
CA ALA A 106 -5.92 0.89 -1.32
C ALA A 106 -6.76 2.17 -1.49
N ASP A 107 -7.71 2.18 -2.43
CA ASP A 107 -8.57 3.34 -2.68
C ASP A 107 -9.50 3.64 -1.50
N LEU A 108 -10.08 2.60 -0.88
CA LEU A 108 -10.87 2.77 0.34
C LEU A 108 -10.01 3.26 1.52
N LEU A 109 -8.83 2.66 1.72
CA LEU A 109 -7.94 3.11 2.79
C LEU A 109 -7.57 4.59 2.61
N ARG A 110 -7.34 5.04 1.38
CA ARG A 110 -7.06 6.43 1.07
C ARG A 110 -8.28 7.34 1.27
N SER A 111 -9.50 6.88 0.99
CA SER A 111 -10.71 7.67 1.24
C SER A 111 -11.00 7.87 2.73
N GLN A 112 -10.44 7.01 3.59
CA GLN A 112 -10.54 7.10 5.05
C GLN A 112 -9.47 8.02 5.67
N LEU A 113 -8.52 8.53 4.87
CA LEU A 113 -7.51 9.47 5.37
C LEU A 113 -8.09 10.87 5.56
N VAL A 114 -7.91 11.42 6.76
CA VAL A 114 -8.45 12.74 7.11
C VAL A 114 -7.58 13.86 6.49
N PRO A 115 -8.17 14.90 5.88
CA PRO A 115 -7.43 16.01 5.27
C PRO A 115 -6.48 16.74 6.22
N GLU A 116 -6.86 16.87 7.50
CA GLU A 116 -6.11 17.56 8.57
C GLU A 116 -4.73 16.93 8.85
N ALA A 117 -4.51 15.68 8.41
CA ALA A 117 -3.24 14.97 8.54
C ALA A 117 -2.24 15.25 7.38
N GLU A 118 -2.49 16.24 6.53
CA GLU A 118 -1.67 16.53 5.35
C GLU A 118 -0.17 16.73 5.68
N ALA A 119 0.15 17.44 6.76
CA ALA A 119 1.54 17.63 7.19
C ALA A 119 2.22 16.29 7.55
N GLN A 120 1.50 15.41 8.23
CA GLN A 120 1.98 14.07 8.60
C GLN A 120 2.16 13.21 7.35
N ARG A 121 1.22 13.26 6.39
CA ARG A 121 1.33 12.55 5.11
C ARG A 121 2.59 12.97 4.35
N ARG A 122 2.86 14.28 4.26
CA ARG A 122 4.11 14.77 3.66
C ARG A 122 5.35 14.27 4.39
N ALA A 123 5.35 14.23 5.72
CA ALA A 123 6.48 13.70 6.49
C ALA A 123 6.76 12.22 6.17
N VAL A 124 5.71 11.39 6.08
CA VAL A 124 5.81 9.98 5.68
C VAL A 124 6.40 9.88 4.27
N HIS A 125 5.90 10.68 3.32
CA HIS A 125 6.44 10.72 1.96
C HIS A 125 7.91 11.13 1.91
N ARG A 126 8.37 12.12 2.70
CA ARG A 126 9.80 12.50 2.76
C ARG A 126 10.68 11.36 3.26
N ARG A 127 10.30 10.73 4.38
CA ARG A 127 11.06 9.59 4.94
C ARG A 127 11.11 8.42 3.97
N THR A 128 10.00 8.16 3.28
CA THR A 128 9.92 7.14 2.24
C THR A 128 10.86 7.44 1.08
N ALA A 129 10.85 8.68 0.57
CA ALA A 129 11.73 9.10 -0.52
C ALA A 129 13.21 8.92 -0.14
N ALA A 130 13.60 9.39 1.05
CA ALA A 130 14.97 9.27 1.55
C ALA A 130 15.41 7.80 1.68
N TRP A 131 14.54 6.93 2.22
CA TRP A 131 14.82 5.50 2.33
C TRP A 131 14.98 4.84 0.96
N LEU A 132 14.06 5.10 0.02
CA LEU A 132 14.11 4.53 -1.33
C LEU A 132 15.34 4.99 -2.11
N ALA A 133 15.74 6.26 -1.96
CA ALA A 133 16.95 6.79 -2.55
C ALA A 133 18.21 6.06 -2.03
N ALA A 134 18.28 5.81 -0.72
CA ALA A 134 19.38 5.05 -0.11
C ALA A 134 19.42 3.57 -0.54
N HIS A 135 18.28 3.00 -0.95
CA HIS A 135 18.16 1.59 -1.36
C HIS A 135 18.15 1.41 -2.89
N ASN A 136 18.76 2.33 -3.64
CA ASN A 136 18.90 2.27 -5.11
C ASN A 136 17.55 2.18 -5.86
N ARG A 137 16.48 2.81 -5.35
CA ARG A 137 15.19 2.92 -6.04
C ARG A 137 14.82 4.38 -6.34
N PRO A 138 15.62 5.09 -7.16
CA PRO A 138 15.45 6.52 -7.38
C PRO A 138 14.13 6.87 -8.09
N GLU A 139 13.66 6.01 -9.02
CA GLU A 139 12.39 6.18 -9.75
C GLU A 139 11.21 6.38 -8.79
N THR A 140 11.07 5.46 -7.83
CA THR A 140 10.02 5.52 -6.81
C THR A 140 10.28 6.60 -5.76
N ALA A 141 11.55 6.91 -5.47
CA ALA A 141 11.90 7.97 -4.54
C ALA A 141 11.43 9.35 -5.04
N VAL A 142 11.56 9.62 -6.34
CA VAL A 142 11.07 10.86 -6.97
C VAL A 142 9.56 11.01 -6.78
N TYR A 143 8.78 9.96 -7.00
CA TYR A 143 7.33 9.98 -6.76
C TYR A 143 7.02 10.42 -5.32
N HIS A 144 7.67 9.83 -4.33
CA HIS A 144 7.44 10.19 -2.92
C HIS A 144 7.94 11.61 -2.59
N ALA A 145 9.05 12.08 -3.17
CA ALA A 145 9.50 13.46 -2.99
C ALA A 145 8.48 14.48 -3.53
N LEU A 146 7.86 14.19 -4.68
CA LEU A 146 6.80 15.02 -5.24
C LEU A 146 5.54 15.03 -4.37
N GLN A 147 5.10 13.87 -3.85
CA GLN A 147 3.96 13.80 -2.91
C GLN A 147 4.24 14.53 -1.59
N ALA A 148 5.50 14.62 -1.19
CA ALA A 148 5.93 15.41 -0.03
C ALA A 148 6.01 16.93 -0.29
N ALA A 149 5.79 17.38 -1.53
CA ALA A 149 6.10 18.73 -2.00
C ALA A 149 7.57 19.14 -1.76
N ASP A 150 8.48 18.16 -1.76
CA ASP A 150 9.93 18.37 -1.62
C ASP A 150 10.57 18.43 -3.01
N TYR A 151 10.37 19.56 -3.67
CA TYR A 151 10.80 19.75 -5.06
C TYR A 151 12.31 19.80 -5.21
N ASP A 152 13.04 20.25 -4.19
CA ASP A 152 14.50 20.29 -4.17
C ASP A 152 15.06 18.86 -4.17
N GLU A 153 14.53 17.99 -3.31
CA GLU A 153 14.94 16.58 -3.28
C GLU A 153 14.52 15.84 -4.57
N ALA A 154 13.33 16.11 -5.09
CA ALA A 154 12.89 15.54 -6.37
C ALA A 154 13.85 15.92 -7.51
N ALA A 155 14.24 17.19 -7.60
CA ALA A 155 15.19 17.66 -8.61
C ALA A 155 16.57 17.02 -8.45
N ARG A 156 17.06 16.89 -7.21
CA ARG A 156 18.33 16.22 -6.90
C ARG A 156 18.32 14.75 -7.33
N LEU A 157 17.23 14.03 -7.08
CA LEU A 157 17.08 12.62 -7.46
C LEU A 157 17.00 12.45 -8.98
N ILE A 158 16.27 13.34 -9.67
CA ILE A 158 16.13 13.31 -11.14
C ILE A 158 17.46 13.59 -11.84
N THR A 159 18.20 14.58 -11.37
CA THR A 159 19.51 14.97 -11.94
C THR A 159 20.65 14.09 -11.45
N GLY A 160 20.39 13.24 -10.45
CA GLY A 160 21.38 12.38 -9.82
C GLY A 160 21.86 11.23 -10.72
N PRO A 161 23.09 10.74 -10.49
CA PRO A 161 23.68 9.67 -11.30
C PRO A 161 22.93 8.34 -11.17
N ALA A 162 22.20 8.11 -10.08
CA ALA A 162 21.44 6.89 -9.83
C ALA A 162 20.29 6.70 -10.85
N LEU A 163 19.49 7.74 -11.09
CA LEU A 163 18.41 7.68 -12.09
C LEU A 163 18.98 7.58 -13.51
N ALA A 164 20.04 8.34 -13.80
CA ALA A 164 20.74 8.27 -15.09
C ALA A 164 21.38 6.90 -15.36
N ALA A 165 21.81 6.18 -14.33
CA ALA A 165 22.31 4.80 -14.46
C ALA A 165 21.17 3.78 -14.68
N SER A 166 20.04 3.94 -13.99
CA SER A 166 18.83 3.12 -14.16
C SER A 166 18.34 3.15 -15.62
N ALA A 167 18.12 4.34 -16.17
CA ALA A 167 17.67 4.53 -17.55
C ALA A 167 18.64 3.92 -18.59
N ARG A 168 19.96 3.96 -18.33
CA ARG A 168 20.95 3.34 -19.21
C ARG A 168 20.90 1.81 -19.16
N SER A 169 20.60 1.21 -18.01
CA SER A 169 20.50 -0.25 -17.87
C SER A 169 19.30 -0.82 -18.62
N GLU A 170 18.16 -0.11 -18.65
CA GLU A 170 16.96 -0.52 -19.37
C GLU A 170 17.16 -0.45 -20.89
N VAL A 171 17.82 0.61 -21.38
CA VAL A 171 18.17 0.74 -22.81
C VAL A 171 19.12 -0.36 -23.28
N LEU A 172 20.07 -0.79 -22.44
CA LEU A 172 20.96 -1.91 -22.75
C LEU A 172 20.24 -3.27 -22.73
N THR A 173 19.22 -3.41 -21.88
CA THR A 173 18.39 -4.62 -21.82
C THR A 173 17.50 -4.75 -23.05
N LEU A 174 16.91 -3.64 -23.51
CA LEU A 174 16.09 -3.59 -24.73
C LEU A 174 16.91 -3.83 -26.01
N ARG A 175 18.20 -3.47 -26.04
CA ARG A 175 19.09 -3.75 -27.18
C ARG A 175 19.56 -5.21 -27.27
N ARG A 176 19.32 -6.00 -26.23
CA ARG A 176 19.73 -7.41 -26.15
C ARG A 176 18.62 -8.38 -26.56
N TRP A 177 17.41 -7.87 -26.74
CA TRP A 177 16.24 -8.55 -27.32
C TRP A 177 16.11 -8.16 -28.79
#